data_AF-A0A4U7DTD1-F1
#
_entry.id   AF-A0A4U7DTD1-F1
#
_cell.length_a   1.000
_cell.length_b   1.000
_cell.length_c   1.000
_cell.angle_alpha   90.00
_cell.angle_beta   90.00
_cell.angle_gamma   90.00
#
_symmetry.space_group_name_H-M   'P 1'
#
loop_
_entity.id
_entity.type
_entity.pdbx_description
1 polymer ?
#
loop_
_entity_poly.entity_id
_entity_poly.type
_entity_poly.pdbx_seq_one_letter_code
_entity_poly.pdbx_strand_id
1 'polypeptide(L)'
;MVDILAENLSGKAVMSSDGTELGDLYNITMNLESGELNHLLVSPHEQLRQERVDFEFDEMGRLRVPVANVQAVKDYIVVAR
;
A
#
# COMPACT_ATOMS: atom_id res chain seq x y z
N MET A 1 22.02 6.55 -13.63
CA MET A 1 20.82 7.22 -13.09
C MET A 1 19.71 6.20 -13.22
N VAL A 2 19.16 5.69 -12.12
CA VAL A 2 18.05 4.74 -12.20
C VAL A 2 16.79 5.58 -12.06
N ASP A 3 16.24 5.99 -13.20
CA ASP A 3 14.90 6.53 -13.28
C ASP A 3 13.93 5.43 -12.85
N ILE A 4 13.39 5.54 -11.63
CA ILE A 4 12.26 4.71 -11.24
C ILE A 4 11.05 5.22 -12.03
N LEU A 5 10.79 4.59 -13.18
CA LEU A 5 9.59 4.80 -13.97
C LEU A 5 8.36 4.39 -13.16
N ALA A 6 7.30 5.21 -13.21
CA ALA A 6 5.98 4.95 -12.61
C ALA A 6 5.36 3.62 -13.07
N GLU A 7 5.81 3.06 -14.21
CA GLU A 7 5.40 1.74 -14.71
C GLU A 7 5.85 0.56 -13.81
N ASN A 8 6.83 0.74 -12.92
CA ASN A 8 7.31 -0.35 -12.04
C ASN A 8 6.66 -0.37 -10.65
N LEU A 9 5.74 0.55 -10.35
CA LEU A 9 5.01 0.60 -9.09
C LEU A 9 3.55 0.13 -9.21
N SER A 10 2.98 0.14 -10.41
CA SER A 10 1.66 -0.46 -10.68
C SER A 10 1.75 -1.99 -10.55
N GLY A 11 1.04 -2.56 -9.59
CA GLY A 11 0.99 -4.02 -9.39
C GLY A 11 2.03 -4.58 -8.42
N LYS A 12 2.66 -3.75 -7.56
CA LYS A 12 3.43 -4.30 -6.43
C LYS A 12 2.48 -4.80 -5.35
N ALA A 13 2.64 -6.06 -4.98
CA ALA A 13 1.93 -6.65 -3.86
C ALA A 13 2.40 -6.01 -2.53
N VAL A 14 1.43 -5.68 -1.69
CA VAL A 14 1.62 -5.14 -0.35
C VAL A 14 1.42 -6.27 0.65
N MET A 15 2.39 -6.42 1.53
CA MET A 15 2.48 -7.49 2.51
C MET A 15 2.64 -6.89 3.90
N SER A 16 1.95 -7.46 4.88
CA SER A 16 2.18 -7.18 6.30
C SER A 16 3.53 -7.73 6.74
N SER A 17 4.15 -7.11 7.74
CA SER A 17 5.37 -7.57 8.39
C SER A 17 5.32 -9.02 8.92
N ASP A 18 4.12 -9.60 9.10
CA ASP A 18 3.92 -11.01 9.47
C ASP A 18 3.79 -11.98 8.29
N GLY A 19 3.98 -11.49 7.05
CA GLY A 19 3.93 -12.29 5.82
C GLY A 19 2.54 -12.39 5.19
N THR A 20 1.52 -11.76 5.78
CA THR A 20 0.16 -11.75 5.19
C THR A 20 0.13 -10.86 3.96
N GLU A 21 -0.26 -11.39 2.81
CA GLU A 21 -0.53 -10.59 1.62
C GLU A 21 -1.83 -9.80 1.80
N LEU A 22 -1.73 -8.48 1.71
CA LEU A 22 -2.86 -7.56 1.84
C LEU A 22 -3.55 -7.35 0.50
N GLY A 23 -2.78 -7.20 -0.58
CA GLY A 23 -3.30 -7.01 -1.92
C GLY A 23 -2.36 -6.18 -2.77
N ASP A 24 -2.88 -5.56 -3.83
CA ASP A 24 -2.06 -4.83 -4.79
C ASP A 24 -2.12 -3.32 -4.56
N LEU A 25 -0.97 -2.64 -4.63
CA LEU A 25 -0.94 -1.18 -4.58
C LEU A 25 -1.72 -0.62 -5.78
N TYR A 26 -2.81 0.08 -5.48
CA TYR A 26 -3.64 0.76 -6.48
C TYR A 26 -3.17 2.18 -6.73
N ASN A 27 -2.93 2.94 -5.66
CA ASN A 27 -2.52 4.34 -5.76
C ASN A 27 -1.81 4.81 -4.48
N ILE A 28 -1.17 5.97 -4.53
CA ILE A 28 -0.60 6.66 -3.38
C ILE A 28 -1.20 8.07 -3.35
N THR A 29 -1.73 8.46 -2.21
CA THR A 29 -2.20 9.84 -1.98
C THR A 29 -1.05 10.71 -1.52
N MET A 30 -1.00 11.95 -2.01
CA MET A 30 0.02 12.93 -1.65
C MET A 30 -0.61 14.29 -1.35
N ASN A 31 0.03 15.07 -0.47
CA ASN A 31 -0.24 16.48 -0.34
C ASN A 31 0.33 17.19 -1.59
N LEU A 32 -0.52 17.91 -2.33
CA LEU A 32 -0.12 18.56 -3.58
C LEU A 32 0.76 19.79 -3.38
N GLU A 33 0.72 20.41 -2.20
CA GLU A 33 1.52 21.59 -1.88
C GLU A 33 2.93 21.21 -1.41
N SER A 34 3.04 20.24 -0.48
CA SER A 34 4.34 19.82 0.07
C SER A 34 4.99 18.66 -0.69
N GLY A 35 4.21 17.90 -1.46
CA GLY A 35 4.65 16.66 -2.11
C GLY A 35 4.75 15.47 -1.16
N GLU A 36 4.37 15.63 0.11
CA GLU A 36 4.44 14.54 1.10
C GLU A 36 3.41 13.45 0.81
N LEU A 37 3.87 12.20 0.85
CA LEU A 37 3.00 11.03 0.70
C LEU A 37 2.19 10.83 2.00
N ASN A 38 0.90 10.53 1.88
CA ASN A 38 0.02 10.32 3.03
C ASN A 38 -0.28 8.83 3.22
N HIS A 39 -0.95 8.23 2.24
CA HIS A 39 -1.44 6.85 2.33
C HIS A 39 -1.24 6.10 1.03
N LEU A 40 -0.95 4.81 1.15
CA LEU A 40 -1.06 3.82 0.10
C LEU A 40 -2.51 3.32 0.07
N LEU A 41 -3.12 3.34 -1.10
CA LEU A 41 -4.41 2.72 -1.38
C LEU A 41 -4.15 1.33 -1.95
N VAL A 42 -4.57 0.30 -1.23
CA VAL A 42 -4.34 -1.10 -1.60
C VAL A 42 -5.66 -1.75 -1.95
N SER A 43 -5.73 -2.36 -3.12
CA SER A 43 -6.87 -3.19 -3.53
C SER A 43 -6.73 -4.55 -2.84
N PRO A 44 -7.59 -4.89 -1.87
CA PRO A 44 -7.47 -6.14 -1.14
C PRO A 44 -7.74 -7.35 -2.04
N HIS A 45 -7.02 -8.45 -1.84
CA HIS A 45 -7.34 -9.72 -2.51
C HIS A 45 -8.61 -10.35 -1.92
N GLU A 46 -9.36 -11.11 -2.72
CA GLU A 46 -10.63 -11.71 -2.28
C GLU A 46 -10.50 -12.63 -1.05
N GLN A 47 -9.32 -13.22 -0.84
CA GLN A 47 -9.04 -14.09 0.30
C GLN A 47 -8.70 -13.33 1.60
N LEU A 48 -8.50 -12.01 1.52
CA LEU A 48 -8.19 -11.19 2.70
C LEU A 48 -9.44 -11.03 3.56
N ARG A 49 -9.38 -11.52 4.80
CA ARG A 49 -10.45 -11.27 5.78
C ARG A 49 -10.29 -9.87 6.36
N GLN A 50 -11.24 -8.99 6.09
CA GLN A 50 -11.24 -7.60 6.57
C GLN A 50 -11.08 -7.50 8.10
N GLU A 51 -11.63 -8.46 8.85
CA GLU A 51 -11.54 -8.54 10.31
C GLU A 51 -10.11 -8.78 10.85
N ARG A 52 -9.15 -9.14 9.98
CA ARG A 52 -7.75 -9.41 10.35
C ARG A 52 -6.81 -8.26 10.00
N VAL A 53 -7.36 -7.15 9.52
CA VAL A 53 -6.56 -6.02 9.01
C VAL A 53 -6.86 -4.79 9.85
N ASP A 54 -5.84 -4.25 10.51
CA ASP A 54 -5.95 -3.07 11.37
C ASP A 54 -5.88 -1.73 10.58
N PHE A 55 -6.38 -1.73 9.34
CA PHE A 55 -6.39 -0.55 8.47
C PHE A 55 -7.81 -0.17 8.06
N GLU A 56 -8.03 1.13 7.88
CA GLU A 56 -9.30 1.64 7.40
C GLU A 56 -9.51 1.32 5.92
N PHE A 57 -10.76 1.17 5.51
CA PHE A 57 -11.14 1.06 4.10
C PHE A 57 -11.71 2.40 3.61
N ASP A 58 -11.42 2.76 2.37
CA ASP A 58 -12.07 3.87 1.72
C ASP A 58 -13.46 3.50 1.17
N GLU A 59 -14.17 4.49 0.62
CA GLU A 59 -15.51 4.33 0.07
C GLU A 59 -15.57 3.35 -1.12
N MET A 60 -14.43 3.05 -1.74
CA MET A 60 -14.30 2.08 -2.83
C MET A 60 -13.86 0.69 -2.35
N GLY A 61 -13.75 0.47 -1.03
CA GLY A 61 -13.32 -0.80 -0.44
C GLY A 61 -11.82 -1.06 -0.54
N ARG A 62 -10.99 -0.02 -0.74
CA ARG A 62 -9.52 -0.15 -0.73
C ARG A 62 -8.98 0.12 0.66
N LEU A 63 -7.96 -0.62 1.07
CA LEU A 63 -7.25 -0.38 2.32
C LEU A 63 -6.46 0.92 2.25
N ARG A 64 -6.54 1.72 3.30
CA ARG A 64 -5.75 2.93 3.52
C ARG A 64 -4.62 2.63 4.49
N VAL A 65 -3.43 2.43 3.94
CA VAL A 65 -2.23 2.17 4.74
C VAL A 65 -1.42 3.47 4.85
N PRO A 66 -1.17 4.00 6.06
CA PRO A 66 -0.34 5.19 6.21
C PRO A 66 1.07 4.94 5.66
N VAL A 67 1.66 5.92 4.97
CA VAL A 67 3.03 5.76 4.45
C VAL A 67 4.04 5.55 5.58
N ALA A 68 3.74 6.06 6.78
CA ALA A 68 4.55 5.87 7.99
C ALA A 68 4.68 4.40 8.42
N ASN A 69 3.75 3.54 7.99
CA ASN A 69 3.79 2.11 8.27
C ASN A 69 4.68 1.35 7.27
N VAL A 70 5.14 1.97 6.18
CA VAL A 70 6.01 1.31 5.20
C VAL A 70 7.40 1.09 5.79
N GLN A 71 7.81 -0.17 5.84
CA GLN A 71 9.13 -0.57 6.35
C GLN A 71 10.14 -0.82 5.22
N ALA A 72 9.68 -1.33 4.08
CA ALA A 72 10.55 -1.64 2.95
C ALA A 72 9.78 -1.60 1.63
N VAL A 73 10.46 -1.19 0.56
CA VAL A 73 9.95 -1.23 -0.82
C VAL A 73 10.99 -1.94 -1.68
N LYS A 74 10.64 -3.14 -2.18
CA LYS A 74 11.45 -3.93 -3.11
C LYS A 74 10.56 -4.48 -4.23
N ASP A 75 10.54 -5.80 -4.41
CA ASP A 75 9.55 -6.52 -5.22
C ASP A 75 8.16 -6.41 -4.59
N TYR A 76 8.12 -6.37 -3.25
CA TYR A 76 6.93 -6.17 -2.42
C TYR A 76 7.06 -4.91 -1.57
N ILE A 77 5.92 -4.35 -1.16
CA ILE A 77 5.85 -3.29 -0.15
C ILE A 77 5.53 -3.94 1.18
N VAL A 78 6.44 -3.83 2.15
CA VAL A 78 6.24 -4.38 3.49
C VAL A 78 5.76 -3.29 4.43
N VAL A 79 4.65 -3.53 5.12
CA VAL A 79 4.03 -2.59 6.05
C VAL A 79 3.92 -3.17 7.46
N ALA A 80 4.18 -2.34 8.46
CA ALA A 80 3.89 -2.65 9.85
C ALA A 80 2.38 -2.54 10.11
N ARG A 81 1.84 -3.43 10.94
CA ARG A 81 0.50 -3.27 11.53
C ARG A 81 0.57 -2.34 12.73
#